data_AF-A0A8B6HCZ7-F1
#
_entry.id   AF-A0A8B6HCZ7-F1
#
_cell.length_a   1.000
_cell.length_b   1.000
_cell.length_c   1.000
_cell.angle_alpha   90.00
_cell.angle_beta   90.00
_cell.angle_gamma   90.00
#
_symmetry.space_group_name_H-M   'P 1'
#
loop_
_entity.id
_entity.type
_entity.pdbx_description
1 polymer ?
#
loop_
_entity_poly.entity_id
_entity_poly.type
_entity_poly.pdbx_seq_one_letter_code
_entity_poly.pdbx_strand_id
1 'polypeptide(L)'
;MGDFNLHIEENSNVISEFNNSLDALGLIQHVDFPTHIHGRSLDLVITEFTNGVDLVSCEAGPFLSDHCAVKVTTRVQKENIVSKSISFRNFKNMNKQNFSEDLQKLSLDSDNVETFVGEFENTIESLLNTHAPMQEKTQICRAPKPWFNETIMSLKRLMRKSERLWRKHRKPCDYEIYKSSMNKYHHELRNEKHSILSQKVLSFKGDSKKLYKFVKDLTKGGKSDASR
;
A
#
# COMPACT_ATOMS: atom_id res chain seq x y z
N MET A 1 8.32 16.40 9.47
CA MET A 1 7.38 16.74 10.55
C MET A 1 7.81 15.99 11.79
N GLY A 2 7.89 16.67 12.92
CA GLY A 2 8.20 16.05 14.22
C GLY A 2 8.25 17.09 15.33
N ASP A 3 8.37 16.60 16.56
CA ASP A 3 8.63 17.41 17.75
C ASP A 3 10.14 17.69 17.84
N PHE A 4 10.52 18.95 17.75
CA PHE A 4 11.91 19.38 17.83
C PHE A 4 12.31 19.83 19.24
N ASN A 5 11.35 20.01 20.15
CA ASN A 5 11.58 20.62 21.46
C ASN A 5 12.35 21.96 21.39
N LEU A 6 12.19 22.69 20.28
CA LEU A 6 12.80 24.00 20.04
C LEU A 6 11.71 25.07 20.05
N HIS A 7 11.94 26.15 20.77
CA HIS A 7 10.99 27.27 20.87
C HIS A 7 11.23 28.29 19.76
N ILE A 8 10.82 28.02 18.52
CA ILE A 8 11.14 28.88 17.35
C ILE A 8 10.76 30.36 17.51
N GLU A 9 9.79 30.67 18.36
CA GLU A 9 9.36 32.04 18.65
C GLU A 9 10.33 32.80 19.58
N GLU A 10 11.30 32.13 20.20
CA GLU A 10 12.30 32.78 21.07
C GLU A 10 13.43 33.42 20.25
N ASN A 11 13.81 34.64 20.62
CA ASN A 11 15.00 35.28 20.06
C ASN A 11 16.25 34.75 20.76
N SER A 12 16.74 33.57 20.34
CA SER A 12 17.97 32.95 20.85
C SER A 12 19.00 32.66 19.75
N ASN A 13 20.28 32.63 20.13
CA ASN A 13 21.36 32.27 19.19
C ASN A 13 21.15 30.87 18.58
N VAL A 14 20.62 29.92 19.37
CA VAL A 14 20.33 28.55 18.91
C VAL A 14 19.30 28.54 17.79
N ILE A 15 18.28 29.38 17.88
CA ILE A 15 17.22 29.48 16.86
C ILE A 15 17.75 30.20 15.62
N SER A 16 18.61 31.21 15.80
CA SER A 16 19.27 31.87 14.67
C SER A 16 20.17 30.90 13.89
N GLU A 17 20.95 30.06 14.57
CA GLU A 17 21.77 29.01 13.95
C GLU A 17 20.91 27.94 13.27
N PHE A 18 19.80 27.57 13.89
CA PHE A 18 18.84 26.64 13.31
C PHE A 18 18.21 27.19 12.03
N ASN A 19 17.72 28.43 12.04
CA ASN A 19 17.16 29.09 10.85
C ASN A 19 18.21 29.26 9.75
N ASN A 20 19.43 29.68 10.10
CA ASN A 20 20.55 29.74 9.15
C ASN A 20 20.85 28.37 8.52
N SER A 21 20.74 27.29 9.30
CA SER A 21 20.94 25.93 8.81
C SER A 21 19.81 25.50 7.87
N LEU A 22 18.56 25.88 8.16
CA LEU A 22 17.43 25.65 7.26
C LEU A 22 17.64 26.41 5.95
N ASP A 23 17.98 27.69 6.01
CA ASP A 23 18.23 28.52 4.83
C ASP A 23 19.39 27.99 3.99
N ALA A 24 20.51 27.59 4.62
CA ALA A 24 21.65 27.00 3.93
C ALA A 24 21.32 25.69 3.22
N LEU A 25 20.34 24.94 3.74
CA LEU A 25 19.83 23.71 3.15
C LEU A 25 18.65 23.93 2.21
N GLY A 26 18.21 25.19 2.03
CA GLY A 26 17.03 25.53 1.24
C GLY A 26 15.74 24.92 1.81
N LEU A 27 15.62 24.85 3.13
CA LEU A 27 14.47 24.30 3.85
C LEU A 27 13.58 25.44 4.38
N ILE A 28 12.27 25.25 4.32
CA ILE A 28 11.26 26.18 4.84
C ILE A 28 10.46 25.49 5.94
N GLN A 29 10.27 26.17 7.06
CA GLN A 29 9.35 25.78 8.13
C GLN A 29 7.97 26.42 7.91
N HIS A 30 6.89 25.67 8.14
CA HIS A 30 5.50 26.04 7.77
C HIS A 30 4.53 26.18 8.97
N VAL A 31 5.00 26.03 10.21
CA VAL A 31 4.12 26.10 11.39
C VAL A 31 4.29 27.47 12.04
N ASP A 32 3.25 28.30 11.94
CA ASP A 32 3.20 29.67 12.50
C ASP A 32 2.20 29.79 13.66
N PHE A 33 1.74 28.66 14.20
CA PHE A 33 0.75 28.57 15.28
C PHE A 33 1.24 27.70 16.44
N PRO A 34 0.78 27.98 17.68
CA PRO A 34 1.11 27.17 18.85
C PRO A 34 0.69 25.71 18.67
N THR A 35 1.63 24.78 18.85
CA THR A 35 1.37 23.34 18.82
C THR A 35 1.23 22.74 20.22
N HIS A 36 1.56 23.50 21.26
CA HIS A 36 1.48 23.09 22.65
C HIS A 36 0.55 24.01 23.46
N ILE A 37 -0.16 23.47 24.45
CA ILE A 37 -1.15 24.19 25.28
C ILE A 37 -0.58 25.43 25.99
N HIS A 38 0.74 25.51 26.17
CA HIS A 38 1.41 26.67 26.76
C HIS A 38 1.77 27.76 25.74
N GLY A 39 1.16 27.73 24.55
CA GLY A 39 1.36 28.75 23.52
C GLY A 39 2.68 28.63 22.76
N ARG A 40 3.24 27.41 22.62
CA ARG A 40 4.57 27.20 22.02
C ARG A 40 4.49 26.32 20.77
N SER A 41 5.32 26.62 19.78
CA SER A 41 5.46 25.86 18.53
C SER A 41 6.64 24.88 18.62
N LEU A 42 6.37 23.66 19.12
CA LEU A 42 7.38 22.59 19.29
C LEU A 42 7.41 21.63 18.10
N ASP A 43 6.25 21.43 17.47
CA ASP A 43 6.06 20.51 16.37
C ASP A 43 6.21 21.26 15.05
N LEU A 44 7.19 20.87 14.24
CA LEU A 44 7.54 21.59 13.03
C LEU A 44 7.26 20.78 11.78
N VAL A 45 6.80 21.48 10.75
CA VAL A 45 6.68 20.97 9.38
C VAL A 45 7.70 21.70 8.54
N ILE A 46 8.69 20.97 8.05
CA ILE A 46 9.81 21.51 7.26
C ILE A 46 9.80 20.83 5.89
N THR A 47 9.90 21.61 4.82
CA THR A 47 10.00 21.12 3.43
C THR A 47 11.17 21.77 2.70
N GLU A 48 11.65 21.12 1.64
CA GLU A 48 12.67 21.70 0.75
C GLU A 48 12.03 22.69 -0.23
N PHE A 49 12.67 23.84 -0.45
CA PHE A 49 12.24 24.91 -1.35
C PHE A 49 12.12 24.45 -2.82
N THR A 50 12.94 23.48 -3.23
CA THR A 50 13.13 23.09 -4.63
C THR A 50 12.43 21.78 -5.02
N ASN A 51 11.99 20.96 -4.06
CA ASN A 51 11.46 19.62 -4.33
C ASN A 51 9.97 19.48 -3.97
N GLY A 52 9.12 19.79 -4.94
CA GLY A 52 7.95 18.98 -5.35
C GLY A 52 6.83 18.64 -4.36
N VAL A 53 6.94 18.98 -3.07
CA VAL A 53 5.84 18.95 -2.13
C VAL A 53 5.18 20.32 -2.20
N ASP A 54 4.20 20.44 -3.09
CA ASP A 54 3.33 21.60 -3.17
C ASP A 54 2.43 21.58 -1.92
N LEU A 55 2.98 22.11 -0.82
CA LEU A 55 2.29 22.24 0.47
C LEU A 55 1.21 23.30 0.30
N VAL A 56 -0.05 22.86 0.36
CA VAL A 56 -1.23 23.68 0.11
C VAL A 56 -1.64 24.43 1.37
N SER A 57 -1.61 23.77 2.53
CA SER A 57 -1.88 24.40 3.81
C SER A 57 -1.25 23.64 4.98
N CYS A 58 -0.96 24.37 6.06
CA CYS A 58 -0.56 23.85 7.36
C CYS A 58 -1.48 24.50 8.39
N GLU A 59 -2.26 23.71 9.13
CA GLU A 59 -3.32 24.21 10.02
C GLU A 59 -3.25 23.51 11.39
N ALA A 60 -3.61 24.24 12.45
CA ALA A 60 -3.81 23.68 13.78
C ALA A 60 -5.06 22.79 13.78
N GLY A 61 -4.89 21.54 14.20
CA GLY A 61 -5.95 20.59 14.49
C GLY A 61 -6.34 20.59 15.97
N PRO A 62 -7.19 19.64 16.41
CA PRO A 62 -7.62 19.56 17.80
C PRO A 62 -6.45 19.22 18.73
N PHE A 63 -6.50 19.74 19.95
CA PHE A 63 -5.68 19.28 21.06
C PHE A 63 -6.18 17.91 21.51
N LEU A 64 -5.35 16.89 21.27
CA LEU A 64 -5.60 15.52 21.73
C LEU A 64 -4.93 15.26 23.09
N SER A 65 -3.96 16.12 23.46
CA SER A 65 -3.23 16.15 24.72
C SER A 65 -2.73 17.60 24.94
N ASP A 66 -1.67 17.77 25.70
CA ASP A 66 -0.78 18.94 25.72
C ASP A 66 -0.26 19.37 24.33
N HIS A 67 -0.23 18.47 23.34
CA HIS A 67 0.02 18.78 21.93
C HIS A 67 -1.26 18.86 21.08
N CYS A 68 -1.26 19.76 20.09
CA CYS A 68 -2.25 19.84 19.03
C CYS A 68 -1.84 18.97 17.83
N ALA A 69 -2.81 18.40 17.14
CA ALA A 69 -2.54 17.75 15.86
C ALA A 69 -2.17 18.82 14.82
N VAL A 70 -1.09 18.64 14.07
CA VAL A 70 -0.77 19.50 12.92
C VAL A 70 -1.34 18.87 11.65
N LYS A 71 -2.23 19.59 10.96
CA LYS A 71 -2.85 19.14 9.71
C LYS A 71 -2.12 19.77 8.53
N VAL A 72 -1.49 18.94 7.72
CA VAL A 72 -0.78 19.38 6.51
C VAL A 72 -1.49 18.85 5.27
N THR A 73 -1.84 19.75 4.35
CA THR A 73 -2.39 19.42 3.04
C THR A 73 -1.30 19.57 2.00
N THR A 74 -1.00 18.51 1.25
CA THR A 74 0.01 18.53 0.18
C THR A 74 -0.57 18.04 -1.13
N ARG A 75 -0.17 18.65 -2.24
CA ARG A 75 -0.44 18.16 -3.58
C ARG A 75 0.72 17.26 -3.99
N VAL A 76 0.45 15.97 -3.94
CA VAL A 76 1.39 14.95 -4.41
C VAL A 76 1.00 14.55 -5.82
N GLN A 77 1.92 14.70 -6.78
CA GLN A 77 1.76 14.05 -8.08
C GLN A 77 1.79 12.55 -7.87
N LYS A 78 0.62 11.92 -7.98
CA LYS A 78 0.52 10.47 -7.93
C LYS A 78 1.11 9.92 -9.22
N GLU A 79 2.19 9.14 -9.09
CA GLU A 79 2.74 8.40 -10.22
C GLU A 79 1.65 7.60 -10.93
N ASN A 80 1.73 7.56 -12.26
CA ASN A 80 0.83 6.76 -13.08
C ASN A 80 0.99 5.30 -12.69
N ILE A 81 -0.01 4.79 -11.96
CA ILE A 81 -0.04 3.39 -11.58
C ILE A 81 -0.26 2.58 -12.85
N VAL A 82 0.72 1.75 -13.20
CA VAL A 82 0.55 0.77 -14.28
C VAL A 82 -0.65 -0.10 -13.95
N SER A 83 -1.66 -0.05 -14.81
CA SER A 83 -2.87 -0.83 -14.67
C SER A 83 -3.15 -1.56 -15.97
N LYS A 84 -3.77 -2.74 -15.85
CA LYS A 84 -4.24 -3.52 -16.99
C LYS A 84 -5.75 -3.67 -16.90
N SER A 85 -6.44 -3.57 -18.03
CA SER A 85 -7.83 -4.05 -18.11
C SER A 85 -7.79 -5.57 -18.17
N ILE A 86 -8.60 -6.22 -17.33
CA ILE A 86 -8.85 -7.66 -17.43
C ILE A 86 -10.33 -7.88 -17.69
N SER A 87 -10.63 -8.81 -18.59
CA SER A 87 -11.99 -9.26 -18.86
C SER A 87 -12.24 -10.54 -18.07
N PHE A 88 -13.37 -10.61 -17.37
CA PHE A 88 -13.75 -11.78 -16.57
C PHE A 88 -15.27 -11.91 -16.50
N ARG A 89 -15.76 -13.12 -16.25
CA ARG A 89 -17.16 -13.40 -15.93
C ARG A 89 -17.31 -13.66 -14.44
N ASN A 90 -18.30 -13.02 -13.81
CA ASN A 90 -18.55 -13.21 -12.38
C ASN A 90 -19.48 -14.40 -12.11
N PHE A 91 -18.93 -15.62 -12.20
CA PHE A 91 -19.66 -16.85 -11.93
C PHE A 91 -20.15 -16.98 -10.48
N LYS A 92 -19.57 -16.22 -9.54
CA LYS A 92 -19.97 -16.27 -8.13
C LYS A 92 -21.35 -15.62 -7.91
N ASN A 93 -21.67 -14.59 -8.68
CA ASN A 93 -22.96 -13.90 -8.62
C ASN A 93 -23.98 -14.43 -9.63
N MET A 94 -23.60 -15.41 -10.45
CA MET A 94 -24.49 -16.04 -11.42
C MET A 94 -25.60 -16.83 -10.70
N ASN A 95 -26.84 -16.68 -11.14
CA ASN A 95 -27.94 -17.52 -10.68
C ASN A 95 -27.83 -18.91 -11.35
N LYS A 96 -27.27 -19.86 -10.61
CA LYS A 96 -27.03 -21.23 -11.08
C LYS A 96 -28.32 -21.98 -11.43
N GLN A 97 -29.42 -21.65 -10.75
CA GLN A 97 -30.71 -22.32 -10.97
C GLN A 97 -31.27 -21.96 -12.34
N ASN A 98 -31.38 -20.65 -12.64
CA ASN A 98 -31.87 -20.20 -13.94
C ASN A 98 -30.96 -20.65 -15.09
N PHE A 99 -29.63 -20.62 -14.89
CA PHE A 99 -28.68 -21.13 -15.88
C PHE A 99 -28.93 -22.62 -16.17
N SER A 100 -29.15 -23.44 -15.14
CA SER A 100 -29.45 -24.87 -15.29
C SER A 100 -30.79 -25.10 -16.00
N GLU A 101 -31.81 -24.31 -15.69
CA GLU A 101 -33.13 -24.40 -16.34
C GLU A 101 -33.06 -24.04 -17.82
N ASP A 102 -32.31 -23.00 -18.17
CA ASP A 102 -32.16 -22.61 -19.57
C ASP A 102 -31.26 -23.58 -20.34
N LEU A 103 -30.27 -24.19 -19.69
CA LEU A 103 -29.46 -25.27 -20.27
C LEU A 103 -30.31 -26.51 -20.62
N GLN A 104 -31.28 -26.86 -19.77
CA GLN A 104 -32.17 -28.02 -20.00
C GLN A 104 -33.17 -27.80 -21.13
N LYS A 105 -33.47 -26.54 -21.48
CA LYS A 105 -34.35 -26.19 -22.60
C LYS A 105 -33.64 -26.26 -23.96
N LEU A 106 -32.31 -26.42 -23.96
CA LEU A 106 -31.55 -26.53 -25.19
C LEU A 106 -31.83 -27.87 -25.87
N SER A 107 -32.19 -27.81 -27.14
CA SER A 107 -32.23 -28.95 -28.03
C SER A 107 -31.30 -28.62 -29.19
N LEU A 108 -30.18 -29.34 -29.26
CA LEU A 108 -29.21 -29.23 -30.33
C LEU A 108 -29.26 -30.54 -31.10
N ASP A 109 -29.70 -30.50 -32.35
CA ASP A 109 -29.71 -31.65 -33.24
C ASP A 109 -29.07 -31.23 -34.55
N SER A 110 -27.96 -31.88 -34.90
CA SER A 110 -27.26 -31.65 -36.16
C SER A 110 -26.64 -32.96 -36.64
N ASP A 111 -26.85 -33.30 -37.91
CA ASP A 111 -26.36 -34.54 -38.52
C ASP A 111 -24.85 -34.49 -38.83
N ASN A 112 -24.24 -33.29 -38.78
CA ASN A 112 -22.83 -33.07 -38.99
C ASN A 112 -22.16 -32.65 -37.67
N VAL A 113 -21.04 -33.31 -37.34
CA VAL A 113 -20.29 -33.10 -36.10
C VAL A 113 -19.72 -31.66 -36.03
N GLU A 114 -19.24 -31.10 -37.14
CA GLU A 114 -18.69 -29.74 -37.15
C GLU A 114 -19.77 -28.68 -36.88
N THR A 115 -20.97 -28.86 -37.46
CA THR A 115 -22.09 -27.94 -37.23
C THR A 115 -22.62 -28.08 -35.82
N PHE A 116 -22.72 -29.30 -35.29
CA PHE A 116 -23.12 -29.54 -33.90
C PHE A 116 -22.18 -28.85 -32.90
N VAL A 117 -20.86 -28.97 -33.08
CA VAL A 117 -19.88 -28.34 -32.18
C VAL A 117 -20.00 -26.81 -32.23
N GLY A 118 -20.12 -26.23 -33.43
CA GLY A 118 -20.30 -24.79 -33.58
C GLY A 118 -21.59 -24.27 -32.94
N GLU A 119 -22.71 -24.97 -33.14
CA GLU A 119 -23.99 -24.63 -32.51
C GLU A 119 -23.93 -24.74 -30.99
N PHE A 120 -23.28 -25.79 -30.48
CA PHE A 120 -23.06 -25.96 -29.05
C PHE A 120 -22.25 -24.81 -28.44
N GLU A 121 -21.10 -24.48 -29.02
CA GLU A 121 -20.23 -23.40 -28.53
C GLU A 121 -20.95 -22.05 -28.51
N ASN A 122 -21.63 -21.70 -29.60
CA ASN A 122 -22.40 -20.46 -29.71
C ASN A 122 -23.54 -20.38 -28.69
N THR A 123 -24.24 -21.50 -28.48
CA THR A 123 -25.36 -21.59 -27.54
C THR A 123 -24.89 -21.41 -26.10
N ILE A 124 -23.80 -22.09 -25.72
CA ILE A 124 -23.19 -21.95 -24.39
C ILE A 124 -22.66 -20.53 -24.19
N GLU A 125 -22.01 -19.93 -25.19
CA GLU A 125 -21.53 -18.56 -25.10
C GLU A 125 -22.68 -17.56 -24.89
N SER A 126 -23.78 -17.72 -25.62
CA SER A 126 -25.00 -16.88 -25.48
C SER A 126 -25.60 -16.97 -24.08
N LEU A 127 -25.74 -18.20 -23.56
CA LEU A 127 -26.19 -18.46 -22.19
C LEU A 127 -25.27 -17.81 -21.16
N LEU A 128 -23.96 -17.95 -21.34
CA LEU A 128 -22.97 -17.31 -20.47
C LEU A 128 -23.04 -15.79 -20.55
N ASN A 129 -23.30 -15.20 -21.72
CA ASN A 129 -23.50 -13.76 -21.86
C ASN A 129 -24.76 -13.26 -21.14
N THR A 130 -25.80 -14.08 -21.08
CA THR A 130 -27.05 -13.76 -20.38
C THR A 130 -26.89 -13.85 -18.86
N HIS A 131 -26.33 -14.95 -18.36
CA HIS A 131 -26.28 -15.25 -16.92
C HIS A 131 -25.03 -14.75 -16.21
N ALA A 132 -23.93 -14.58 -16.95
CA ALA A 132 -22.64 -14.11 -16.44
C ALA A 132 -21.91 -13.26 -17.51
N PRO A 133 -22.43 -12.06 -17.84
CA PRO A 133 -21.87 -11.22 -18.91
C PRO A 133 -20.38 -10.93 -18.67
N MET A 134 -19.66 -10.73 -19.77
CA MET A 134 -18.26 -10.33 -19.70
C MET A 134 -18.16 -8.95 -19.04
N GLN A 135 -17.33 -8.85 -18.00
CA GLN A 135 -17.09 -7.61 -17.28
C GLN A 135 -15.63 -7.23 -17.43
N GLU A 136 -15.38 -5.93 -17.57
CA GLU A 136 -14.04 -5.39 -17.50
C GLU A 136 -13.73 -4.83 -16.12
N LYS A 137 -12.50 -5.05 -15.66
CA LYS A 137 -12.00 -4.45 -14.44
C LYS A 137 -10.57 -3.99 -14.62
N THR A 138 -10.32 -2.75 -14.23
CA THR A 138 -8.97 -2.22 -14.12
C THR A 138 -8.28 -2.82 -12.90
N GLN A 139 -7.23 -3.60 -13.14
CA GLN A 139 -6.37 -4.15 -12.10
C GLN A 139 -5.05 -3.38 -12.05
N ILE A 140 -4.72 -2.86 -10.87
CA ILE A 140 -3.42 -2.27 -10.60
C ILE A 140 -2.34 -3.37 -10.66
N CYS A 141 -1.38 -3.24 -11.56
CA CYS A 141 -0.22 -4.11 -11.64
C CYS A 141 0.74 -3.75 -10.50
N ARG A 142 0.83 -4.61 -9.49
CA ARG A 142 1.86 -4.50 -8.44
C ARG A 142 2.86 -5.61 -8.65
N ALA A 143 4.15 -5.28 -8.65
CA ALA A 143 5.19 -6.29 -8.59
C ALA A 143 4.95 -7.19 -7.35
N PRO A 144 5.05 -8.52 -7.49
CA PRO A 144 4.89 -9.41 -6.35
C PRO A 144 5.97 -9.07 -5.32
N LYS A 145 5.57 -8.98 -4.06
CA LYS A 145 6.51 -8.73 -2.96
C LYS A 145 7.23 -10.04 -2.65
N PRO A 146 8.53 -10.18 -2.92
CA PRO A 146 9.22 -11.47 -2.81
C PRO A 146 9.17 -12.05 -1.40
N TRP A 147 9.18 -11.19 -0.38
CA TRP A 147 9.10 -11.59 1.04
C TRP A 147 7.68 -11.95 1.51
N PHE A 148 6.67 -11.90 0.64
CA PHE A 148 5.28 -12.20 1.00
C PHE A 148 4.85 -13.52 0.37
N ASN A 149 5.50 -14.59 0.82
CA ASN A 149 5.26 -15.97 0.39
C ASN A 149 4.10 -16.63 1.18
N GLU A 150 3.74 -17.87 0.82
CA GLU A 150 2.63 -18.60 1.46
C GLU A 150 2.85 -18.82 2.97
N THR A 151 4.11 -18.99 3.41
CA THR A 151 4.46 -19.10 4.84
C THR A 151 4.07 -17.84 5.60
N ILE A 152 4.50 -16.66 5.12
CA ILE A 152 4.13 -15.36 5.71
C ILE A 152 2.62 -15.12 5.63
N MET A 153 1.97 -15.55 4.54
CA MET A 153 0.51 -15.46 4.40
C MET A 153 -0.22 -16.31 5.42
N SER A 154 0.21 -17.55 5.66
CA SER A 154 -0.39 -18.45 6.66
C SER A 154 -0.25 -17.89 8.07
N LEU A 155 0.92 -17.35 8.43
CA LEU A 155 1.16 -16.68 9.72
C LEU A 155 0.27 -15.45 9.88
N LYS A 156 0.10 -14.65 8.82
CA LYS A 156 -0.83 -13.51 8.84
C LYS A 156 -2.27 -13.95 9.04
N ARG A 157 -2.71 -15.04 8.39
CA ARG A 157 -4.06 -15.61 8.58
C ARG A 157 -4.25 -16.07 10.03
N LEU A 158 -3.26 -16.73 10.62
CA LEU A 158 -3.28 -17.17 12.02
C LEU A 158 -3.37 -15.98 12.98
N MET A 159 -2.51 -14.96 12.80
CA MET A 159 -2.52 -13.73 13.59
C MET A 159 -3.89 -13.03 13.53
N ARG A 160 -4.50 -12.91 12.34
CA ARG A 160 -5.84 -12.32 12.20
C ARG A 160 -6.93 -13.18 12.82
N LYS A 161 -6.77 -14.51 12.83
CA LYS A 161 -7.71 -15.42 13.50
C LYS A 161 -7.66 -15.22 15.02
N SER A 162 -6.47 -15.20 15.62
CA SER A 162 -6.31 -14.98 17.06
C SER A 162 -6.73 -13.56 17.47
N GLU A 163 -6.45 -12.55 16.66
CA GLU A 163 -6.93 -11.18 16.87
C GLU A 163 -8.46 -11.12 16.95
N ARG A 164 -9.17 -11.79 16.02
CA ARG A 164 -10.64 -11.83 16.03
C ARG A 164 -11.19 -12.53 17.25
N LEU A 165 -10.57 -13.64 17.67
CA LEU A 165 -10.98 -14.37 18.88
C LEU A 165 -10.81 -13.50 20.13
N TRP A 166 -9.65 -12.86 20.28
CA TRP A 166 -9.40 -11.94 21.38
C TRP A 166 -10.37 -10.75 21.38
N ARG A 167 -10.64 -10.13 20.22
CA ARG A 167 -11.62 -9.04 20.14
C ARG A 167 -13.03 -9.47 20.54
N LYS A 168 -13.41 -10.73 20.25
CA LYS A 168 -14.72 -11.31 20.57
C LYS A 168 -14.86 -11.66 22.05
N HIS A 169 -13.87 -12.34 22.63
CA HIS A 169 -14.00 -12.91 23.97
C HIS A 169 -13.29 -12.09 25.06
N ARG A 170 -12.33 -11.24 24.68
CA ARG A 170 -11.54 -10.36 25.56
C ARG A 170 -10.85 -11.08 26.73
N LYS A 171 -10.56 -12.39 26.57
CA LYS A 171 -9.88 -13.17 27.60
C LYS A 171 -8.37 -12.94 27.58
N PRO A 172 -7.69 -12.98 28.74
CA PRO A 172 -6.23 -12.89 28.81
C PRO A 172 -5.52 -13.99 28.01
N CYS A 173 -6.03 -15.22 28.03
CA CYS A 173 -5.45 -16.33 27.26
C CYS A 173 -5.51 -16.08 25.75
N ASP A 174 -6.61 -15.54 25.23
CA ASP A 174 -6.73 -15.18 23.81
C ASP A 174 -5.78 -14.04 23.43
N TYR A 175 -5.55 -13.10 24.36
CA TYR A 175 -4.59 -12.01 24.17
C TYR A 175 -3.16 -12.54 24.05
N GLU A 176 -2.74 -13.46 24.92
CA GLU A 176 -1.41 -14.06 24.86
C GLU A 176 -1.20 -14.84 23.56
N ILE A 177 -2.21 -15.58 23.09
CA ILE A 177 -2.16 -16.27 21.80
C ILE A 177 -2.03 -15.27 20.65
N TYR A 178 -2.78 -14.17 20.68
CA TYR A 178 -2.68 -13.11 19.68
C TYR A 178 -1.29 -12.47 19.68
N LYS A 179 -0.78 -12.08 20.86
CA LYS A 179 0.55 -11.49 21.02
C LYS A 179 1.66 -12.41 20.52
N SER A 180 1.61 -13.69 20.86
CA SER A 180 2.55 -14.70 20.36
C SER A 180 2.49 -14.84 18.83
N SER A 181 1.27 -14.94 18.26
CA SER A 181 1.07 -15.03 16.81
C SER A 181 1.56 -13.78 16.07
N MET A 182 1.35 -12.60 16.66
CA MET A 182 1.81 -11.31 16.14
C MET A 182 3.34 -11.23 16.12
N ASN A 183 3.98 -11.57 17.24
CA ASN A 183 5.45 -11.59 17.35
C ASN A 183 6.06 -12.55 16.33
N LYS A 184 5.51 -13.77 16.20
CA LYS A 184 5.95 -14.75 15.21
C LYS A 184 5.81 -14.22 13.78
N TYR A 185 4.67 -13.62 13.43
CA TYR A 185 4.46 -13.03 12.12
C TYR A 185 5.48 -11.93 11.79
N HIS A 186 5.70 -10.99 12.72
CA HIS A 186 6.64 -9.89 12.49
C HIS A 186 8.11 -10.35 12.44
N HIS A 187 8.46 -11.35 13.26
CA HIS A 187 9.79 -11.95 13.25
C HIS A 187 10.08 -12.60 11.89
N GLU A 188 9.21 -13.49 11.44
CA GLU A 188 9.38 -14.19 10.15
C GLU A 188 9.36 -13.21 8.97
N LEU A 189 8.48 -12.21 9.00
CA LEU A 189 8.45 -11.18 7.96
C LEU A 189 9.77 -10.39 7.89
N ARG A 190 10.39 -10.10 9.03
CA ARG A 190 11.69 -9.41 9.09
C ARG A 190 12.80 -10.33 8.58
N ASN A 191 12.82 -11.59 9.01
CA ASN A 191 13.81 -12.58 8.59
C ASN A 191 13.75 -12.82 7.08
N GLU A 192 12.55 -12.98 6.52
CA GLU A 192 12.38 -13.20 5.08
C GLU A 192 12.85 -12.00 4.26
N LYS A 193 12.48 -10.78 4.68
CA LYS A 193 12.99 -9.55 4.06
C LYS A 193 14.51 -9.49 4.11
N HIS A 194 15.09 -9.79 5.28
CA HIS A 194 16.53 -9.79 5.47
C HIS A 194 17.19 -10.83 4.57
N SER A 195 16.72 -12.08 4.58
CA SER A 195 17.23 -13.19 3.76
C SER A 195 17.25 -12.84 2.28
N ILE A 196 16.13 -12.33 1.74
CA ILE A 196 16.03 -11.96 0.33
C ILE A 196 16.98 -10.79 0.00
N LEU A 197 17.07 -9.79 0.87
CA LEU A 197 17.98 -8.67 0.67
C LEU A 197 19.44 -9.14 0.71
N SER A 198 19.82 -9.96 1.69
CA SER A 198 21.14 -10.55 1.82
C SER A 198 21.50 -11.40 0.59
N GLN A 199 20.60 -12.25 0.11
CA GLN A 199 20.81 -13.04 -1.11
C GLN A 199 21.02 -12.15 -2.33
N LYS A 200 20.25 -11.07 -2.48
CA LYS A 200 20.46 -10.09 -3.57
C LYS A 200 21.82 -9.41 -3.46
N VAL A 201 22.21 -8.95 -2.28
CA VAL A 201 23.52 -8.32 -2.06
C VAL A 201 24.66 -9.29 -2.39
N LEU A 202 24.54 -10.55 -1.94
CA LEU A 202 25.51 -11.61 -2.27
C LEU A 202 25.56 -11.91 -3.77
N SER A 203 24.44 -11.82 -4.49
CA SER A 203 24.41 -12.00 -5.95
C SER A 203 25.19 -10.92 -6.72
N PHE A 204 25.46 -9.76 -6.08
CA PHE A 204 26.28 -8.69 -6.65
C PHE A 204 27.76 -8.76 -6.22
N LYS A 205 28.18 -9.84 -5.54
CA LYS A 205 29.57 -10.02 -5.13
C LYS A 205 30.49 -9.98 -6.35
N GLY A 206 31.46 -9.05 -6.34
CA GLY A 206 32.40 -8.83 -7.44
C GLY A 206 31.98 -7.75 -8.46
N ASP A 207 30.76 -7.22 -8.37
CA ASP A 207 30.27 -6.13 -9.23
C ASP A 207 29.80 -4.94 -8.37
N SER A 208 30.78 -4.11 -7.97
CA SER A 208 30.56 -2.94 -7.10
C SER A 208 29.64 -1.89 -7.73
N LYS A 209 29.61 -1.80 -9.07
CA LYS A 209 28.72 -0.88 -9.79
C LYS A 209 27.25 -1.28 -9.64
N LYS A 210 26.95 -2.58 -9.79
CA LYS A 210 25.58 -3.09 -9.57
C LYS A 210 25.14 -2.94 -8.12
N LEU A 211 26.02 -3.22 -7.16
CA LEU A 211 25.72 -3.05 -5.74
C LEU A 211 25.41 -1.58 -5.41
N TYR A 212 26.25 -0.64 -5.87
CA TYR A 212 26.03 0.79 -5.65
C TYR A 212 24.72 1.27 -6.29
N LYS A 213 24.42 0.83 -7.52
CA LYS A 213 23.14 1.13 -8.18
C LYS A 213 21.96 0.61 -7.35
N PHE A 214 22.02 -0.65 -6.90
CA PHE A 214 20.96 -1.24 -6.09
C PHE A 214 20.74 -0.51 -4.76
N VAL A 215 21.81 -0.13 -4.05
CA VAL A 215 21.71 0.66 -2.81
C VAL A 215 21.12 2.05 -3.09
N LYS A 216 21.54 2.69 -4.18
CA LYS A 216 21.00 3.98 -4.63
C LYS A 216 19.51 3.90 -4.96
N ASP A 217 19.06 2.81 -5.57
CA ASP A 217 17.65 2.59 -5.89
C ASP A 217 16.80 2.33 -4.62
N LEU A 218 17.41 1.80 -3.55
CA LEU A 218 16.73 1.63 -2.25
C LEU A 218 16.59 2.95 -1.48
N THR A 219 17.51 3.89 -1.65
CA THR A 219 17.55 5.16 -0.90
C THR A 219 16.85 6.30 -1.63
N LYS A 220 16.78 6.27 -2.97
CA LYS A 220 15.96 7.20 -3.74
C LYS A 220 14.52 6.70 -3.75
N GLY A 221 13.61 7.42 -3.08
CA GLY A 221 12.19 7.20 -3.25
C GLY A 221 11.79 7.29 -4.72
N GLY A 222 11.37 6.16 -5.29
CA GLY A 222 10.44 6.07 -6.42
C GLY A 222 10.82 6.66 -7.79
N LYS A 223 12.01 7.23 -8.02
CA LYS A 223 12.38 7.64 -9.38
C LYS A 223 12.91 6.44 -10.16
N SER A 224 12.01 5.58 -10.64
CA SER A 224 12.35 4.69 -11.75
C SER A 224 12.52 5.55 -12.99
N ASP A 225 13.76 5.67 -13.46
CA ASP A 225 14.09 6.25 -14.75
C ASP A 225 13.28 5.55 -15.84
N ALA A 226 12.23 6.20 -16.32
CA ALA A 226 11.62 5.88 -17.60
C ALA A 226 12.58 6.37 -18.68
N SER A 227 13.50 5.51 -19.12
CA SER A 227 14.27 5.77 -20.34
C SER A 227 14.84 4.48 -20.95
N ARG A 228 14.30 4.22 -22.16
CA ARG A 228 14.74 3.36 -23.26
C ARG A 228 14.31 1.90 -23.23
#